data_AF-A0A063YPP5-F1
#
_entry.id   AF-A0A063YPP5-F1
#
_cell.length_a   1.000
_cell.length_b   1.000
_cell.length_c   1.000
_cell.angle_alpha   90.00
_cell.angle_beta   90.00
_cell.angle_gamma   90.00
#
_symmetry.space_group_name_H-M   'P 1'
#
loop_
_entity.id
_entity.type
_entity.pdbx_description
1 polymer ?
#
loop_
_entity_poly.entity_id
_entity_poly.type
_entity_poly.pdbx_seq_one_letter_code
_entity_poly.pdbx_strand_id
1 'polypeptide(L)'
;MRIHSFVWAAFFAALTAVGGWIKIPVPYVPFTLQIAAVYLAGCLLGPKIGALSQLLYVLIGLAGAPVFAEGGGLGYIWKPTFGYLLGFIAGAYTCGLLVRRFQWTRARDILMANAAALLVVYVFGCAWLYIAMKWIAGAPLSIGQTLWFGFLLPVPGDLVLCAVCSVIAARVWPRVRPIMMTRGMGG
;
A
#
# COMPACT_ATOMS: atom_id res chain seq x y z
N MET A 1 -3.57 -16.18 -16.54
CA MET A 1 -3.93 -14.77 -16.22
C MET A 1 -4.35 -14.09 -17.51
N ARG A 2 -5.42 -13.28 -17.51
CA ARG A 2 -5.92 -12.57 -18.71
C ARG A 2 -5.30 -11.17 -18.78
N ILE A 3 -5.14 -10.62 -20.00
CA ILE A 3 -4.55 -9.28 -20.26
C ILE A 3 -5.17 -8.18 -19.38
N HIS A 4 -6.48 -8.24 -19.15
CA HIS A 4 -7.20 -7.28 -18.29
C HIS A 4 -6.64 -7.18 -16.87
N SER A 5 -6.12 -8.28 -16.31
CA SER A 5 -5.53 -8.27 -14.96
C SER A 5 -4.25 -7.44 -14.91
N PHE A 6 -3.45 -7.46 -15.96
CA PHE A 6 -2.26 -6.62 -16.07
C PHE A 6 -2.62 -5.15 -16.25
N VAL A 7 -3.67 -4.83 -17.02
CA VAL A 7 -4.14 -3.45 -17.18
C VAL A 7 -4.59 -2.87 -15.83
N TRP A 8 -5.38 -3.61 -15.06
CA TRP A 8 -5.78 -3.17 -13.72
C TRP A 8 -4.59 -3.06 -12.76
N ALA A 9 -3.66 -4.01 -12.81
CA ALA A 9 -2.46 -3.94 -11.97
C ALA A 9 -1.61 -2.70 -12.31
N ALA A 10 -1.42 -2.40 -13.60
CA ALA A 10 -0.69 -1.22 -14.04
C ALA A 10 -1.42 0.09 -13.68
N PHE A 11 -2.75 0.12 -13.79
CA PHE A 11 -3.55 1.27 -13.39
C PHE A 11 -3.39 1.59 -11.89
N PHE A 12 -3.49 0.57 -11.03
CA PHE A 12 -3.28 0.77 -9.60
C PHE A 12 -1.82 1.07 -9.24
N ALA A 13 -0.85 0.53 -9.97
CA ALA A 13 0.55 0.92 -9.84
C ALA A 13 0.76 2.42 -10.15
N ALA A 14 0.11 2.92 -11.21
CA ALA A 14 0.14 4.33 -11.57
C ALA A 14 -0.56 5.20 -10.52
N LEU A 15 -1.68 4.75 -9.95
CA LEU A 15 -2.32 5.44 -8.82
C LEU A 15 -1.41 5.50 -7.59
N THR A 16 -0.71 4.42 -7.27
CA THR A 16 0.29 4.42 -6.18
C THR A 16 1.42 5.41 -6.46
N ALA A 17 1.90 5.49 -7.72
CA ALA A 17 2.91 6.46 -8.11
C ALA A 17 2.43 7.91 -7.95
N VAL A 18 1.23 8.24 -8.44
CA VAL A 18 0.62 9.57 -8.28
C VAL A 18 0.44 9.91 -6.79
N GLY A 19 -0.02 8.94 -5.99
CA GLY A 19 -0.14 9.10 -4.53
C GLY A 19 1.18 9.40 -3.83
N GLY A 20 2.33 9.03 -4.41
CA GLY A 20 3.66 9.30 -3.87
C GLY A 20 4.06 10.77 -3.96
N TRP A 21 3.52 11.47 -4.95
CA TRP A 21 3.73 12.90 -5.13
C TRP A 21 2.85 13.76 -4.22
N ILE A 22 1.69 13.24 -3.81
CA ILE A 22 0.81 13.92 -2.85
C ILE A 22 1.23 13.50 -1.45
N LYS A 23 2.18 14.25 -0.89
CA LYS A 23 2.80 13.99 0.40
C LYS A 23 2.82 15.21 1.30
N ILE A 24 2.68 14.98 2.59
CA ILE A 24 2.93 15.98 3.63
C ILE A 24 4.30 15.65 4.24
N PRO A 25 5.30 16.53 4.09
CA PRO A 25 6.61 16.29 4.66
C PRO A 25 6.50 16.32 6.20
N VAL A 26 6.85 15.20 6.82
CA VAL A 26 7.01 15.05 8.26
C VAL A 26 8.35 14.34 8.52
N PRO A 27 8.92 14.43 9.74
CA PRO A 27 10.23 13.86 10.01
C PRO A 27 10.31 12.36 9.70
N TYR A 28 11.39 11.96 9.02
CA TYR A 28 11.77 10.59 8.65
C TYR A 28 10.87 9.84 7.66
N VAL A 29 9.55 9.87 7.84
CA VAL A 29 8.59 9.10 7.02
C VAL A 29 7.48 10.03 6.56
N PRO A 30 7.50 10.56 5.32
CA PRO A 30 6.46 11.45 4.85
C PRO A 30 5.10 10.74 4.83
N PHE A 31 4.06 11.46 5.22
CA PHE A 31 2.69 10.99 5.02
C PHE A 31 2.34 11.10 3.52
N THR A 32 1.84 10.05 2.89
CA THR A 32 1.55 10.01 1.45
C THR A 32 0.19 9.40 1.15
N LEU A 33 -0.40 9.77 0.01
CA LEU A 33 -1.65 9.18 -0.48
C LEU A 33 -1.46 7.80 -1.14
N GLN A 34 -0.24 7.25 -1.14
CA GLN A 34 0.08 5.96 -1.75
C GLN A 34 -0.72 4.82 -1.14
N ILE A 35 -0.88 4.85 0.18
CA ILE A 35 -1.58 3.80 0.92
C ILE A 35 -3.05 3.67 0.50
N ALA A 36 -3.68 4.75 0.02
CA ALA A 36 -5.04 4.70 -0.51
C ALA A 36 -5.14 3.78 -1.74
N ALA A 37 -4.15 3.84 -2.64
CA ALA A 37 -4.08 2.94 -3.79
C ALA A 37 -3.85 1.48 -3.36
N VAL A 38 -3.08 1.25 -2.29
CA VAL A 38 -2.85 -0.08 -1.71
C VAL A 38 -4.14 -0.69 -1.17
N TYR A 39 -4.91 0.08 -0.39
CA TYR A 39 -6.22 -0.34 0.14
C TYR A 39 -7.16 -0.73 -1.00
N LEU A 40 -7.35 0.18 -1.96
CA LEU A 40 -8.25 -0.02 -3.08
C LEU A 40 -7.82 -1.16 -3.99
N ALA A 41 -6.52 -1.31 -4.26
CA ALA A 41 -5.98 -2.41 -5.04
C ALA A 41 -6.26 -3.76 -4.36
N GLY A 42 -6.03 -3.87 -3.05
CA GLY A 42 -6.31 -5.08 -2.28
C GLY A 42 -7.79 -5.44 -2.33
N CYS A 43 -8.68 -4.53 -1.92
CA CYS A 43 -10.11 -4.84 -1.80
C CYS A 43 -10.82 -5.00 -3.15
N LEU A 44 -10.40 -4.30 -4.20
CA LEU A 44 -11.06 -4.37 -5.51
C LEU A 44 -10.44 -5.45 -6.42
N LEU A 45 -9.11 -5.61 -6.45
CA LEU A 45 -8.47 -6.55 -7.37
C LEU A 45 -8.23 -7.94 -6.74
N GLY A 46 -8.39 -8.05 -5.42
CA GLY A 46 -8.09 -9.27 -4.67
C GLY A 46 -6.59 -9.46 -4.42
N PRO A 47 -6.21 -10.56 -3.74
CA PRO A 47 -4.88 -10.70 -3.15
C PRO A 47 -3.75 -10.73 -4.19
N LYS A 48 -3.91 -11.53 -5.25
CA LYS A 48 -2.86 -11.73 -6.26
C LYS A 48 -2.64 -10.49 -7.13
N ILE A 49 -3.72 -9.92 -7.67
CA ILE A 49 -3.62 -8.78 -8.59
C ILE A 49 -3.36 -7.48 -7.83
N GLY A 50 -3.90 -7.33 -6.62
CA GLY A 50 -3.55 -6.24 -5.71
C GLY A 50 -2.06 -6.25 -5.37
N ALA A 51 -1.51 -7.39 -4.92
CA ALA A 51 -0.07 -7.50 -4.66
C ALA A 51 0.78 -7.26 -5.91
N LEU A 52 0.36 -7.78 -7.07
CA LEU A 52 1.04 -7.55 -8.34
C LEU A 52 1.09 -6.07 -8.71
N SER A 53 0.03 -5.31 -8.48
CA SER A 53 0.01 -3.86 -8.74
C SER A 53 1.08 -3.12 -7.93
N GLN A 54 1.20 -3.46 -6.64
CA GLN A 54 2.18 -2.82 -5.76
C GLN A 54 3.60 -3.28 -6.08
N LEU A 55 3.76 -4.57 -6.45
CA LEU A 55 5.04 -5.09 -6.93
C LEU A 55 5.50 -4.37 -8.21
N LEU A 56 4.60 -4.16 -9.17
CA LEU A 56 4.90 -3.41 -10.39
C LEU A 56 5.35 -1.98 -10.07
N TYR A 57 4.63 -1.29 -9.17
CA TYR A 57 5.02 0.04 -8.71
C TYR A 57 6.44 0.05 -8.11
N VAL A 58 6.77 -0.93 -7.26
CA VAL A 58 8.12 -1.06 -6.67
C VAL A 58 9.18 -1.34 -7.74
N LEU A 59 8.92 -2.28 -8.66
CA LEU A 59 9.87 -2.61 -9.72
C LEU A 59 10.14 -1.42 -10.65
N ILE A 60 9.10 -0.66 -11.01
CA ILE A 60 9.21 0.55 -11.84
C ILE A 60 10.08 1.59 -11.15
N GLY A 61 9.84 1.84 -9.86
CA GLY A 61 10.66 2.81 -9.12
C GLY A 61 12.10 2.35 -8.93
N LEU A 62 12.34 1.07 -8.65
CA LEU A 62 13.69 0.52 -8.55
C LEU A 62 14.44 0.53 -9.90
N ALA A 63 13.73 0.38 -11.01
CA ALA A 63 14.30 0.52 -12.36
C ALA A 63 14.76 1.95 -12.70
N GLY A 64 14.48 2.93 -11.85
CA GLY A 64 14.98 4.31 -11.98
C GLY A 64 13.91 5.36 -12.24
N ALA A 65 12.65 4.96 -12.44
CA ALA A 65 11.57 5.93 -12.61
C ALA A 65 11.32 6.69 -11.29
N PRO A 66 11.16 8.03 -11.31
CA PRO A 66 10.95 8.84 -10.11
C PRO A 66 9.49 8.75 -9.63
N VAL A 67 9.03 7.55 -9.30
CA VAL A 67 7.65 7.28 -8.88
C VAL A 67 7.49 7.17 -7.37
N PHE A 68 8.59 7.03 -6.63
CA PHE A 68 8.57 6.99 -5.17
C PHE A 68 8.49 8.40 -4.60
N ALA A 69 8.02 8.50 -3.36
CA ALA A 69 7.85 9.79 -2.69
C ALA A 69 9.15 10.62 -2.67
N GLU A 70 10.31 9.99 -2.60
CA GLU A 70 11.63 10.66 -2.63
C GLU A 70 12.46 10.31 -3.87
N GLY A 71 11.83 10.16 -5.04
CA GLY A 71 12.50 9.92 -6.32
C GLY A 71 12.39 8.47 -6.78
N GLY A 72 13.53 7.83 -7.09
CA GLY A 72 13.57 6.48 -7.65
C GLY A 72 14.99 5.91 -7.72
N GLY A 73 15.12 4.70 -8.28
CA GLY A 73 16.38 3.99 -8.50
C GLY A 73 16.69 2.93 -7.45
N LEU A 74 17.65 2.05 -7.78
CA LEU A 74 18.07 0.93 -6.93
C LEU A 74 18.59 1.37 -5.55
N GLY A 75 19.21 2.56 -5.48
CA GLY A 75 19.68 3.13 -4.20
C GLY A 75 18.56 3.39 -3.20
N TYR A 76 17.30 3.44 -3.64
CA TYR A 76 16.16 3.61 -2.75
C TYR A 76 15.99 2.45 -1.76
N ILE A 77 16.53 1.27 -2.06
CA ILE A 77 16.53 0.13 -1.12
C ILE A 77 17.13 0.54 0.22
N TRP A 78 18.17 1.39 0.21
CA TRP A 78 18.85 1.85 1.41
C TRP A 78 18.14 3.02 2.12
N LYS A 79 17.04 3.53 1.56
CA LYS A 79 16.25 4.56 2.22
C LYS A 79 15.51 3.97 3.42
N PRO A 80 15.40 4.71 4.54
CA PRO A 80 14.69 4.22 5.72
C PRO A 80 13.19 3.96 5.51
N THR A 81 12.60 4.54 4.46
CA THR A 81 11.19 4.36 4.09
C THR A 81 10.93 3.16 3.17
N PHE A 82 11.96 2.45 2.70
CA PHE A 82 11.79 1.38 1.70
C PHE A 82 10.92 0.22 2.20
N GLY A 83 11.01 -0.13 3.49
CA GLY A 83 10.18 -1.18 4.09
C GLY A 83 8.68 -0.94 3.98
N TYR A 84 8.23 0.31 3.90
CA TYR A 84 6.80 0.61 3.67
C TYR A 84 6.35 0.16 2.28
N LEU A 85 7.24 0.22 1.27
CA LEU A 85 6.93 -0.26 -0.07
C LEU A 85 6.78 -1.78 -0.13
N LEU A 86 7.60 -2.52 0.64
CA LEU A 86 7.42 -3.96 0.82
C LEU A 86 6.11 -4.24 1.59
N GLY A 87 5.84 -3.42 2.60
CA GLY A 87 4.58 -3.38 3.31
C GLY A 87 3.38 -3.17 2.39
N PHE A 88 3.46 -2.32 1.36
CA PHE A 88 2.38 -2.12 0.39
C PHE A 88 2.02 -3.40 -0.36
N ILE A 89 3.02 -4.19 -0.76
CA ILE A 89 2.81 -5.47 -1.45
C ILE A 89 2.09 -6.45 -0.52
N ALA A 90 2.61 -6.62 0.70
CA ALA A 90 2.03 -7.51 1.70
C ALA A 90 0.65 -7.04 2.20
N GLY A 91 0.45 -5.72 2.32
CA GLY A 91 -0.79 -5.08 2.73
C GLY A 91 -1.89 -5.27 1.69
N ALA A 92 -1.60 -5.01 0.41
CA ALA A 92 -2.56 -5.26 -0.68
C ALA A 92 -2.95 -6.74 -0.75
N TYR A 93 -1.98 -7.65 -0.60
CA TYR A 93 -2.26 -9.09 -0.52
C TYR A 93 -3.19 -9.42 0.65
N THR A 94 -2.88 -8.93 1.86
CA THR A 94 -3.62 -9.21 3.09
C THR A 94 -5.05 -8.68 3.01
N CYS A 95 -5.24 -7.43 2.58
CA CYS A 95 -6.57 -6.85 2.41
C CYS A 95 -7.39 -7.68 1.41
N GLY A 96 -6.82 -7.95 0.23
CA GLY A 96 -7.51 -8.73 -0.80
C GLY A 96 -7.84 -10.16 -0.35
N LEU A 97 -6.96 -10.79 0.42
CA LEU A 97 -7.19 -12.12 0.97
C LEU A 97 -8.37 -12.12 1.94
N LEU A 98 -8.44 -11.16 2.87
CA LEU A 98 -9.53 -11.05 3.84
C LEU A 98 -10.86 -10.78 3.15
N VAL A 99 -10.91 -9.78 2.27
CA VAL A 99 -12.12 -9.42 1.51
C VAL A 99 -12.62 -10.61 0.69
N ARG A 100 -11.72 -11.33 0.01
CA ARG A 100 -12.08 -12.52 -0.77
C ARG A 100 -12.49 -13.69 0.11
N ARG A 101 -11.77 -13.98 1.19
CA ARG A 101 -12.05 -15.15 2.05
C ARG A 101 -13.40 -15.05 2.72
N PHE A 102 -13.74 -13.86 3.22
CA PHE A 102 -14.98 -13.65 3.95
C PHE A 102 -16.12 -13.05 3.11
N GLN A 103 -15.88 -12.85 1.79
CA GLN A 103 -16.85 -12.25 0.86
C GLN A 103 -17.39 -10.91 1.37
N TRP A 104 -16.52 -10.12 1.99
CA TRP A 104 -16.87 -8.85 2.60
C TRP A 104 -17.19 -7.80 1.55
N THR A 105 -18.37 -7.21 1.64
CA THR A 105 -18.86 -6.21 0.69
C THR A 105 -19.32 -4.92 1.34
N ARG A 106 -19.55 -4.93 2.66
CA ARG A 106 -19.96 -3.74 3.42
C ARG A 106 -18.75 -2.91 3.81
N ALA A 107 -18.92 -1.60 3.88
CA ALA A 107 -17.83 -0.67 4.21
C ALA A 107 -17.15 -1.00 5.55
N ARG A 108 -17.92 -1.41 6.57
CA ARG A 108 -17.38 -1.79 7.89
C ARG A 108 -16.46 -3.02 7.81
N ASP A 109 -16.76 -3.97 6.93
CA ASP A 109 -16.02 -5.21 6.84
C ASP A 109 -14.73 -4.98 6.01
N ILE A 110 -14.84 -4.18 4.95
CA ILE A 110 -13.69 -3.70 4.17
C ILE A 110 -12.76 -2.84 5.03
N LEU A 111 -13.31 -2.05 5.97
CA LEU A 111 -12.53 -1.28 6.93
C LEU A 111 -11.63 -2.17 7.78
N MET A 112 -12.14 -3.31 8.27
CA MET A 112 -11.33 -4.27 9.01
C MET A 112 -10.20 -4.86 8.15
N ALA A 113 -10.47 -5.15 6.87
CA ALA A 113 -9.45 -5.65 5.94
C ALA A 113 -8.37 -4.59 5.64
N ASN A 114 -8.76 -3.34 5.43
CA ASN A 114 -7.83 -2.23 5.20
C ASN A 114 -7.02 -1.89 6.46
N ALA A 115 -7.63 -1.96 7.65
CA ALA A 115 -6.91 -1.81 8.91
C ALA A 115 -5.87 -2.92 9.12
N ALA A 116 -6.19 -4.17 8.78
CA ALA A 116 -5.23 -5.26 8.81
C ALA A 116 -4.08 -5.04 7.80
N ALA A 117 -4.38 -4.56 6.60
CA ALA A 117 -3.35 -4.18 5.64
C ALA A 117 -2.46 -3.05 6.15
N LEU A 118 -3.04 -2.02 6.78
CA LEU A 118 -2.28 -0.92 7.38
C LEU A 118 -1.33 -1.41 8.46
N LEU A 119 -1.79 -2.32 9.34
CA LEU A 119 -0.95 -2.93 10.35
C LEU A 119 0.24 -3.67 9.72
N VAL A 120 -0.01 -4.47 8.67
CA VAL A 120 1.05 -5.14 7.92
C VAL A 120 2.04 -4.14 7.32
N VAL A 121 1.55 -3.05 6.71
CA VAL A 121 2.42 -2.00 6.15
C VAL A 121 3.34 -1.43 7.23
N TYR A 122 2.79 -1.10 8.40
CA TYR A 122 3.57 -0.55 9.50
C TYR A 122 4.55 -1.53 10.11
N VAL A 123 4.23 -2.83 10.18
CA VAL A 123 5.17 -3.85 10.65
C VAL A 123 6.41 -3.88 9.76
N PHE A 124 6.24 -3.96 8.44
CA PHE A 124 7.37 -3.95 7.50
C PHE A 124 8.09 -2.59 7.47
N GLY A 125 7.33 -1.49 7.49
CA GLY A 125 7.85 -0.14 7.48
C GLY A 125 8.70 0.19 8.70
N CYS A 126 8.16 -0.04 9.91
CA CYS A 126 8.86 0.25 11.16
C CYS A 126 10.06 -0.68 11.38
N ALA A 127 9.93 -1.97 11.03
CA ALA A 127 11.05 -2.92 11.13
C ALA A 127 12.22 -2.47 10.26
N TRP A 128 11.97 -2.09 9.01
CA TRP A 128 13.00 -1.57 8.11
C TRP A 128 13.54 -0.22 8.57
N LEU A 129 12.66 0.70 8.99
CA LEU A 129 13.05 2.03 9.48
C LEU A 129 14.06 1.90 10.63
N TYR A 130 13.81 1.02 11.59
CA TYR A 130 14.71 0.77 12.70
C TYR A 130 16.08 0.24 12.22
N ILE A 131 16.07 -0.77 11.34
CA ILE A 131 17.29 -1.38 10.79
C ILE A 131 18.09 -0.34 9.98
N ALA A 132 17.43 0.38 9.09
CA ALA A 132 18.05 1.37 8.21
C ALA A 132 18.64 2.53 9.01
N MET A 133 17.92 3.04 10.02
CA MET A 133 18.44 4.13 10.85
C MET A 133 19.65 3.71 11.68
N LYS A 134 19.63 2.47 12.19
CA LYS A 134 20.73 1.93 13.00
C LYS A 134 21.99 1.60 12.18
N TRP A 135 21.81 0.94 11.03
CA TRP A 135 22.94 0.33 10.30
C TRP A 135 23.35 1.08 9.04
N ILE A 136 22.47 1.93 8.48
CA ILE A 136 22.71 2.62 7.21
C ILE A 136 22.91 4.12 7.44
N ALA A 137 21.98 4.76 8.16
CA ALA A 137 21.99 6.20 8.35
C ALA A 137 22.98 6.68 9.43
N GLY A 138 23.47 5.78 10.30
CA GLY A 138 24.34 6.13 11.42
C GLY A 138 23.65 6.98 12.51
N ALA A 139 22.32 7.08 12.46
CA ALA A 139 21.49 7.86 13.39
C ALA A 139 20.46 6.93 14.05
N PRO A 140 20.89 6.04 14.97
CA PRO A 140 20.02 5.02 15.54
C PRO A 140 18.85 5.67 16.30
N LEU A 141 17.64 5.30 15.90
CA LEU A 141 16.43 5.63 16.64
C LEU A 141 16.19 4.60 17.74
N SER A 142 15.71 5.03 18.91
CA SER A 142 15.15 4.11 19.89
C SER A 142 13.86 3.47 19.36
N ILE A 143 13.46 2.31 19.89
CA ILE A 143 12.21 1.64 19.50
C ILE A 143 11.01 2.60 19.67
N GLY A 144 10.99 3.37 20.76
CA GLY A 144 9.95 4.37 21.00
C GLY A 144 9.93 5.47 19.93
N GLN A 145 11.11 5.97 19.52
CA GLN A 145 11.21 6.97 18.44
C GLN A 145 10.81 6.39 17.08
N THR A 146 11.21 5.15 16.77
CA THR A 146 10.78 4.47 15.54
C THR A 146 9.26 4.35 15.48
N LEU A 147 8.61 3.95 16.57
CA LEU A 147 7.14 3.88 16.62
C LEU A 147 6.49 5.26 16.57
N TRP A 148 7.10 6.27 17.18
CA TRP A 148 6.59 7.64 17.13
C TRP A 148 6.58 8.19 15.71
N PHE A 149 7.74 8.20 15.04
CA PHE A 149 7.89 8.76 13.70
C PHE A 149 7.36 7.85 12.59
N GLY A 150 7.52 6.54 12.74
CA GLY A 150 7.18 5.55 11.73
C GLY A 150 5.73 5.05 11.79
N PHE A 151 5.01 5.27 12.90
CA PHE A 151 3.65 4.79 13.08
C PHE A 151 2.72 5.87 13.65
N LEU A 152 3.03 6.41 14.83
CA LEU A 152 2.07 7.24 15.55
C LEU A 152 1.80 8.58 14.85
N LEU A 153 2.81 9.15 14.20
CA LEU A 153 2.67 10.41 13.47
C LEU A 153 1.83 10.26 12.18
N PRO A 154 2.04 9.25 11.30
CA PRO A 154 1.27 9.13 10.07
C PRO A 154 -0.10 8.44 10.25
N VAL A 155 -0.27 7.62 11.30
CA VAL A 155 -1.47 6.76 11.45
C VAL A 155 -2.81 7.50 11.48
N PRO A 156 -2.97 8.72 12.05
CA PRO A 156 -4.26 9.40 12.02
C PRO A 156 -4.73 9.69 10.59
N GLY A 157 -3.81 10.15 9.72
CA GLY A 157 -4.11 10.40 8.31
C GLY A 157 -4.40 9.09 7.56
N ASP A 158 -3.63 8.05 7.83
CA ASP A 158 -3.83 6.74 7.19
C ASP A 158 -5.15 6.09 7.60
N LEU A 159 -5.60 6.27 8.84
CA LEU A 159 -6.91 5.81 9.32
C LEU A 159 -8.06 6.54 8.63
N VAL A 160 -7.92 7.84 8.38
CA VAL A 160 -8.90 8.60 7.58
C VAL A 160 -8.95 8.04 6.16
N LEU A 161 -7.80 7.84 5.52
CA LEU A 161 -7.74 7.24 4.18
C LEU A 161 -8.30 5.82 4.16
N CYS A 162 -8.04 5.04 5.20
CA CYS A 162 -8.56 3.69 5.39
C CYS A 162 -10.10 3.70 5.43
N ALA A 163 -10.70 4.60 6.21
CA ALA A 163 -12.15 4.77 6.27
C ALA A 163 -12.74 5.21 4.93
N VAL A 164 -12.16 6.23 4.30
CA VAL A 164 -12.61 6.76 3.00
C VAL A 164 -12.53 5.69 1.92
N CYS A 165 -11.40 4.99 1.80
CA CYS A 165 -11.21 3.92 0.81
C CYS A 165 -12.18 2.76 1.03
N SER A 166 -12.51 2.45 2.27
CA SER A 166 -13.46 1.38 2.60
C SER A 166 -14.89 1.73 2.14
N VAL A 167 -15.31 2.98 2.32
CA VAL A 167 -16.59 3.48 1.80
C VAL A 167 -16.60 3.50 0.27
N ILE A 168 -15.53 4.00 -0.35
CA ILE A 168 -15.38 4.02 -1.81
C ILE A 168 -15.47 2.60 -2.37
N ALA A 169 -14.70 1.66 -1.81
CA ALA A 169 -14.68 0.28 -2.24
C ALA A 169 -16.07 -0.37 -2.14
N ALA A 170 -16.78 -0.19 -1.02
CA ALA A 170 -18.13 -0.72 -0.85
C ALA A 170 -19.12 -0.17 -1.89
N ARG A 171 -18.99 1.10 -2.28
CA ARG A 171 -19.86 1.75 -3.28
C ARG A 171 -19.50 1.39 -4.73
N VAL A 172 -18.21 1.17 -4.99
CA VAL A 172 -17.68 0.87 -6.33
C VAL A 172 -17.80 -0.62 -6.63
N TRP A 173 -17.67 -1.49 -5.63
CA TRP A 173 -17.68 -2.95 -5.80
C TRP A 173 -18.87 -3.48 -6.60
N PRO A 174 -20.14 -3.08 -6.35
CA PRO A 174 -21.27 -3.56 -7.14
C PRO A 174 -21.18 -3.24 -8.64
N ARG A 175 -20.49 -2.16 -9.01
CA ARG A 175 -20.31 -1.72 -10.40
C ARG A 175 -19.14 -2.42 -11.09
N VAL A 176 -18.08 -2.72 -10.35
CA VAL A 176 -16.86 -3.33 -10.91
C VAL A 176 -16.90 -4.86 -10.86
N ARG A 177 -17.64 -5.45 -9.91
CA ARG A 177 -17.81 -6.91 -9.77
C ARG A 177 -18.25 -7.59 -11.07
N PRO A 178 -19.28 -7.12 -11.82
CA PRO A 178 -19.69 -7.75 -13.08
C PRO A 178 -18.57 -7.75 -14.13
N ILE A 179 -17.80 -6.68 -14.21
CA ILE A 179 -16.67 -6.52 -15.15
C ILE A 179 -15.55 -7.51 -14.79
N MET A 180 -15.29 -7.71 -13.49
CA MET A 180 -14.26 -8.65 -13.03
C MET A 180 -14.69 -10.11 -13.15
N MET A 181 -15.96 -10.43 -12.92
CA MET A 181 -16.51 -11.80 -12.99
C MET A 181 -16.65 -12.29 -14.44
N THR A 182 -17.19 -11.47 -15.34
CA THR A 182 -17.28 -11.79 -16.78
C THR A 182 -15.90 -12.03 -17.41
N ARG A 183 -14.86 -11.40 -16.86
CA ARG A 183 -13.50 -11.48 -17.38
C ARG A 183 -12.61 -12.50 -16.65
N GLY A 184 -13.17 -13.36 -15.79
CA GLY A 184 -12.44 -14.51 -15.22
C GLY A 184 -11.36 -14.14 -14.20
N MET A 185 -11.45 -12.96 -13.58
CA MET A 185 -10.50 -12.49 -12.55
C MET A 185 -10.87 -12.92 -11.12
N GLY A 186 -11.97 -13.69 -10.98
CA GLY A 186 -12.49 -14.15 -9.69
C GLY A 186 -11.79 -15.38 -9.09
N GLY A 187 -10.80 -15.97 -9.77
CA GLY A 187 -10.03 -17.14 -9.30
C GLY A 187 -8.93 -16.81 -8.30
#